data_AF-E7RDC8-F1
#
_entry.id   AF-E7RDC8-F1
#
_cell.length_a   1.000
_cell.length_b   1.000
_cell.length_c   1.000
_cell.angle_alpha   90.00
_cell.angle_beta   90.00
_cell.angle_gamma   90.00
#
_symmetry.space_group_name_H-M   'P 1'
#
loop_
_entity.id
_entity.type
_entity.pdbx_description
1 polymer ?
#
loop_
_entity_poly.entity_id
_entity_poly.type
_entity_poly.pdbx_seq_one_letter_code
_entity_poly.pdbx_strand_id
1 'polypeptide(L)' 'MSEFGLFGTGNLLGILSTTLLIASIYFTFTFFEHLKSGENRLRKQSKIAALICLTGALMIPAFYSIYVNYEMMK' A
#
# COMPACT_ATOMS: atom_id res chain seq x y z
N MET A 1 -27.87 -13.36 3.57
CA MET A 1 -27.38 -12.54 2.43
C MET A 1 -27.51 -11.09 2.87
N SER A 2 -26.45 -10.36 3.23
CA SER A 2 -25.15 -10.28 2.57
C SER A 2 -24.03 -10.09 3.60
N GLU A 3 -22.99 -10.93 3.58
CA GLU A 3 -21.77 -10.81 4.42
C GLU A 3 -21.02 -9.48 4.26
N PHE A 4 -21.41 -8.66 3.28
CA PHE A 4 -20.90 -7.30 3.03
C PHE A 4 -21.19 -6.30 4.16
N GLY A 5 -22.10 -6.60 5.10
CA GLY A 5 -22.43 -5.71 6.22
C GLY A 5 -21.42 -5.73 7.39
N LEU A 6 -20.53 -6.73 7.46
CA LEU A 6 -19.57 -6.88 8.56
C LEU A 6 -18.24 -6.13 8.27
N PHE A 7 -17.95 -5.85 7.00
CA PHE A 7 -16.83 -5.04 6.55
C PHE A 7 -17.30 -3.63 6.22
N GLY A 8 -17.53 -2.80 7.25
CA GLY A 8 -17.72 -1.37 7.03
C GLY A 8 -16.57 -0.79 6.21
N THR A 9 -16.86 0.15 5.30
CA THR A 9 -15.90 0.70 4.33
C THR A 9 -14.56 1.13 4.97
N GLY A 10 -14.60 1.64 6.20
CA GLY A 10 -13.40 1.97 6.98
C GLY A 10 -12.54 0.76 7.39
N ASN A 11 -13.16 -0.38 7.73
CA ASN A 11 -12.46 -1.63 8.06
C ASN A 11 -11.79 -2.23 6.82
N LEU A 12 -12.47 -2.20 5.67
CA LEU A 12 -11.90 -2.63 4.39
C LEU A 12 -10.69 -1.77 4.00
N LEU A 13 -10.80 -0.44 4.14
CA LEU A 13 -9.68 0.50 3.90
C LEU A 13 -8.50 0.24 4.84
N GLY A 14 -8.75 -0.04 6.11
CA GLY A 14 -7.70 -0.36 7.08
C GLY A 14 -6.97 -1.67 6.74
N ILE A 15 -7.71 -2.71 6.37
CA ILE A 15 -7.14 -4.01 5.96
C ILE A 15 -6.36 -3.87 4.64
N LEU A 16 -6.90 -3.13 3.68
CA LEU A 16 -6.23 -2.85 2.41
C LEU A 16 -4.91 -2.11 2.64
N SER A 17 -4.92 -1.06 3.46
CA SER A 17 -3.72 -0.27 3.78
C SER A 17 -2.66 -1.13 4.49
N THR A 18 -3.06 -1.94 5.46
CA THR A 18 -2.17 -2.86 6.18
C THR A 18 -1.53 -3.88 5.24
N THR A 19 -2.33 -4.47 4.34
CA THR A 19 -1.83 -5.45 3.35
C THR A 19 -0.84 -4.81 2.36
N LEU A 20 -1.11 -3.58 1.91
CA LEU A 20 -0.19 -2.83 1.06
C LEU A 20 1.13 -2.48 1.79
N LEU A 21 1.06 -2.23 3.10
CA LEU A 21 2.23 -1.98 3.93
C LEU A 21 3.11 -3.23 4.03
N ILE A 22 2.50 -4.39 4.30
CA ILE A 22 3.20 -5.69 4.32
C ILE A 22 3.86 -5.97 2.96
N ALA A 23 3.13 -5.75 1.85
CA ALA A 23 3.67 -5.91 0.51
C ALA A 23 4.86 -4.96 0.25
N SER A 24 4.78 -3.70 0.69
CA SER A 24 5.86 -2.72 0.56
C SER A 24 7.13 -3.14 1.32
N ILE A 25 6.98 -3.68 2.53
CA ILE A 25 8.09 -4.21 3.32
C ILE A 25 8.71 -5.42 2.61
N TYR A 26 7.89 -6.35 2.11
CA TYR A 26 8.37 -7.51 1.36
C TYR A 26 9.19 -7.11 0.11
N PHE A 27 8.69 -6.14 -0.66
CA PHE A 27 9.42 -5.60 -1.81
C PHE A 27 10.72 -4.90 -1.40
N THR A 28 10.74 -4.22 -0.25
CA THR A 28 11.96 -3.61 0.30
C THR A 28 13.00 -4.67 0.64
N PHE A 29 12.60 -5.76 1.29
CA PHE A 29 13.49 -6.90 1.57
C PHE A 29 13.99 -7.56 0.29
N THR A 30 13.11 -7.77 -0.69
CA THR A 30 13.45 -8.32 -2.01
C THR A 30 14.47 -7.43 -2.72
N PHE A 31 14.30 -6.11 -2.64
CA PHE A 31 15.25 -5.15 -3.19
C PHE A 31 16.63 -5.27 -2.53
N PHE A 32 16.70 -5.40 -1.20
CA PHE A 32 17.96 -5.63 -0.49
C PHE A 32 18.63 -6.96 -0.88
N GLU A 33 17.85 -8.02 -1.05
CA GLU A 33 18.36 -9.33 -1.48
C GLU A 33 18.96 -9.25 -2.89
N HIS A 34 18.29 -8.54 -3.80
CA HIS A 34 18.79 -8.29 -5.16
C HIS A 34 20.01 -7.37 -5.18
N LEU A 35 20.13 -6.46 -4.20
CA LEU A 35 21.30 -5.62 -4.02
C LEU A 35 22.54 -6.44 -3.64
N LYS A 36 22.34 -7.53 -2.88
CA LYS A 36 23.39 -8.50 -2.51
C LYS A 36 23.75 -9.45 -3.65
N SER A 37 22.79 -9.79 -4.52
CA SER A 37 22.96 -10.74 -5.64
C SER A 37 23.69 -10.15 -6.86
N GLY A 38 23.80 -8.81 -6.98
CA GLY A 38 24.54 -8.15 -8.07
C GLY A 38 23.80 -8.08 -9.42
N GLU A 39 22.59 -8.64 -9.52
CA GLU A 39 21.73 -8.58 -10.71
C GLU A 39 21.09 -7.19 -10.88
N ASN A 40 21.73 -6.34 -11.69
CA ASN A 40 21.32 -4.94 -11.90
C ASN A 40 19.90 -4.76 -12.47
N ARG A 41 19.40 -5.71 -13.28
CA ARG A 41 18.06 -5.63 -13.90
C ARG A 41 16.95 -5.79 -12.87
N LEU A 42 16.97 -6.88 -12.11
CA LEU A 42 15.96 -7.18 -11.12
C LEU A 42 15.97 -6.15 -9.98
N ARG A 43 17.14 -5.61 -9.64
CA ARG A 43 17.27 -4.53 -8.64
C ARG A 43 16.48 -3.28 -9.02
N LYS A 44 16.55 -2.83 -10.28
CA LYS A 44 15.86 -1.61 -10.74
C LYS A 44 14.34 -1.81 -10.75
N GLN A 45 13.89 -3.00 -11.11
CA GLN A 45 12.47 -3.37 -11.15
C GLN A 45 11.87 -3.47 -9.74
N SER A 46 12.59 -4.13 -8.83
CA SER A 46 12.18 -4.27 -7.42
C SER A 46 12.13 -2.91 -6.70
N LYS A 47 13.08 -2.00 -6.98
CA LYS A 47 13.05 -0.62 -6.44
C LYS A 47 11.80 0.14 -6.85
N ILE A 48 11.42 0.07 -8.14
CA ILE A 48 10.25 0.79 -8.67
C ILE A 48 8.97 0.15 -8.13
N ALA A 49 8.89 -1.17 -8.04
CA ALA A 49 7.75 -1.89 -7.46
C ALA A 49 7.55 -1.52 -5.97
N ALA A 50 8.63 -1.49 -5.17
CA ALA A 50 8.59 -1.06 -3.78
C ALA A 50 8.08 0.39 -3.66
N LEU A 51 8.60 1.30 -4.50
CA LEU A 51 8.23 2.71 -4.47
C LEU A 51 6.74 2.91 -4.83
N ILE A 52 6.25 2.22 -5.86
CA ILE A 52 4.84 2.30 -6.28
C ILE A 52 3.93 1.72 -5.19
N CYS A 53 4.30 0.58 -4.60
CA CYS A 53 3.51 -0.05 -3.54
C CYS A 53 3.43 0.84 -2.30
N LEU A 54 4.56 1.42 -1.88
CA LEU A 54 4.63 2.34 -0.73
C LEU A 54 3.84 3.63 -0.98
N THR A 55 3.97 4.19 -2.20
CA THR A 55 3.24 5.40 -2.60
C THR A 55 1.73 5.12 -2.58
N GLY A 56 1.27 4.01 -3.16
CA GLY A 56 -0.14 3.61 -3.10
C GLY A 56 -0.63 3.39 -1.67
N ALA A 57 0.19 2.76 -0.82
CA ALA A 57 -0.15 2.43 0.57
C ALA A 57 -0.45 3.68 1.41
N LEU A 58 0.34 4.74 1.22
CA LEU A 58 0.16 6.01 1.91
C LEU A 58 -0.92 6.89 1.24
N MET A 59 -1.02 6.83 -0.08
CA MET A 59 -1.87 7.74 -0.83
C MET A 59 -3.36 7.40 -0.65
N ILE A 60 -3.72 6.12 -0.60
CA ILE A 60 -5.12 5.68 -0.37
C ILE A 60 -5.72 6.23 0.93
N PRO A 61 -5.12 6.04 2.12
CA PRO A 61 -5.66 6.58 3.37
C PRO A 61 -5.59 8.12 3.42
N ALA A 62 -4.58 8.75 2.80
CA ALA A 62 -4.49 10.21 2.73
C ALA A 62 -5.66 10.82 1.93
N PHE A 63 -5.97 10.27 0.76
CA PHE A 63 -7.10 10.73 -0.05
C PHE A 63 -8.45 10.48 0.65
N TYR A 64 -8.62 9.33 1.31
CA TYR A 64 -9.83 9.06 2.08
C TYR A 64 -10.02 10.05 3.23
N SER A 65 -8.94 10.36 3.97
CA SER A 65 -8.96 11.34 5.06
C SER A 65 -9.33 12.75 4.56
N ILE A 66 -8.78 13.17 3.42
CA ILE A 66 -9.11 14.47 2.80
C ILE A 66 -10.57 14.52 2.36
N TYR A 67 -11.08 13.45 1.73
CA TYR A 67 -12.48 13.36 1.29
C TYR A 67 -13.46 13.49 2.46
N VAL A 68 -13.22 12.74 3.55
CA VAL A 68 -14.07 12.80 4.75
C VAL A 68 -14.02 14.18 5.40
N ASN A 69 -12.83 14.79 5.52
CA ASN A 69 -12.72 16.14 6.08
C ASN A 69 -13.46 17.19 5.22
N TYR A 70 -13.37 17.06 3.89
CA TYR A 70 -14.09 17.95 2.98
C TYR A 70 -15.61 17.78 3.09
N GLU A 71 -16.10 16.54 3.19
CA GLU A 71 -17.52 16.25 3.38
C GLU A 71 -18.04 16.77 4.73
N MET A 72 -17.22 16.74 5.77
CA MET A 72 -17.56 17.26 7.11
C MET A 72 -17.50 18.80 7.21
N MET A 73 -16.78 19.47 6.30
CA MET A 73 -16.72 20.94 6.22
C MET A 73 -17.81 21.55 5.32
N LYS A 74 -18.57 20.71 4.60
CA LYS A 74 -19.70 21.11 3.77
C LYS A 74 -21.00 21.12 4.59
#